data_AF-A0A2V9TQN4-F1
#
_entry.id   AF-A0A2V9TQN4-F1
#
_cell.length_a   1.000
_cell.length_b   1.000
_cell.length_c   1.000
_cell.angle_alpha   90.00
_cell.angle_beta   90.00
_cell.angle_gamma   90.00
#
_symmetry.space_group_name_H-M   'P 1'
#
loop_
_entity.id
_entity.type
_entity.pdbx_description
1 polymer ?
#
loop_
_entity_poly.entity_id
_entity_poly.type
_entity_poly.pdbx_seq_one_letter_code
_entity_poly.pdbx_strand_id
1 'polypeptide(L)'
;MKFDRFSRREFLAMGAGAAGASLVTKNILLDPEPAWAFQGPVSPSDRVRFGMIGVGMQGSGLLASSIELPGVECVAAADLYDGRHTLA
;
A
#
# COMPACT_ATOMS: atom_id res chain seq x y z
N MET A 1 20.30 37.05 17.39
CA MET A 1 19.17 36.50 16.60
C MET A 1 18.77 35.17 17.22
N LYS A 2 17.51 35.03 17.64
CA LYS A 2 16.97 33.80 18.24
C LYS A 2 16.35 33.00 17.09
N PHE A 3 16.90 31.83 16.75
CA PHE A 3 16.28 30.96 15.76
C PHE A 3 14.96 30.46 16.34
N ASP A 4 13.85 30.76 15.66
CA ASP A 4 12.55 30.25 16.03
C ASP A 4 12.57 28.75 15.75
N ARG A 5 12.59 27.96 16.83
CA ARG A 5 12.96 26.53 16.76
C ARG A 5 11.68 25.73 16.56
N PHE A 6 11.36 25.45 15.31
CA PHE A 6 10.17 24.68 14.97
C PHE A 6 10.25 23.27 15.56
N SER A 7 9.43 22.96 16.56
CA SER A 7 9.44 21.66 17.23
C SER A 7 8.69 20.62 16.39
N ARG A 8 9.06 19.34 16.56
CA ARG A 8 8.33 18.21 15.94
C ARG A 8 6.83 18.25 16.25
N ARG A 9 6.45 18.68 17.45
CA ARG A 9 5.05 18.78 17.86
C ARG A 9 4.31 19.89 17.10
N GLU A 10 4.94 21.04 16.91
CA GLU A 10 4.38 22.14 16.12
C GLU A 10 4.26 21.74 14.64
N PHE A 11 5.25 21.01 14.10
CA PHE A 11 5.16 20.46 12.74
C PHE A 11 3.98 19.51 12.58
N LEU A 12 3.84 18.55 13.49
CA LEU A 12 2.72 17.59 13.44
C LEU A 12 1.37 18.28 13.65
N ALA A 13 1.29 19.26 14.55
CA ALA A 13 0.05 20.03 14.78
C ALA A 13 -0.36 20.87 13.56
N MET A 14 0.59 21.55 12.92
CA MET A 14 0.32 22.28 11.68
C MET A 14 -0.09 21.35 10.54
N GLY A 15 0.60 20.20 10.39
CA GLY A 15 0.24 19.18 9.39
C GLY A 15 -1.17 18.60 9.59
N ALA A 16 -1.54 18.36 10.85
CA ALA A 16 -2.89 17.88 11.19
C ALA A 16 -3.98 18.93 10.85
N GLY A 17 -3.73 20.22 11.11
CA GLY A 17 -4.65 21.30 10.76
C GLY A 17 -4.82 21.48 9.24
N ALA A 18 -3.73 21.37 8.48
CA ALA A 18 -3.76 21.46 7.02
C ALA A 18 -4.49 20.27 6.36
N ALA A 19 -4.27 19.05 6.85
CA ALA A 19 -5.01 17.87 6.39
C ALA A 19 -6.52 18.00 6.65
N GLY A 20 -6.93 18.53 7.81
CA GLY A 20 -8.34 18.78 8.12
C GLY A 20 -9.02 19.75 7.15
N ALA A 21 -8.30 20.78 6.68
CA ALA A 21 -8.82 21.72 5.67
C ALA A 21 -8.97 21.09 4.27
N SER A 22 -8.13 20.11 3.92
CA SER A 22 -8.23 19.41 2.63
C SER A 22 -9.46 18.50 2.49
N LEU A 23 -10.12 18.13 3.59
CA LEU A 23 -11.38 17.36 3.58
C LEU A 23 -12.61 18.19 3.16
N VAL A 24 -12.48 19.52 3.07
CA VAL A 24 -13.57 20.42 2.62
C VAL A 24 -13.57 20.57 1.09
N THR A 25 -12.44 20.31 0.44
CA THR A 25 -12.34 20.19 -1.01
C THR A 25 -13.04 18.91 -1.44
N LYS A 26 -13.98 18.99 -2.37
CA LYS A 26 -14.66 17.84 -2.97
C LYS A 26 -13.64 16.74 -3.27
N ASN A 27 -13.65 15.66 -2.49
CA ASN A 27 -12.97 14.44 -2.85
C ASN A 27 -13.63 13.96 -4.15
N ILE A 28 -12.96 14.13 -5.28
CA ILE A 28 -13.21 13.27 -6.43
C ILE A 28 -12.78 11.90 -5.92
N LEU A 29 -13.73 11.13 -5.40
CA LEU A 29 -13.56 9.71 -5.21
C LEU A 29 -13.39 9.16 -6.63
N LEU A 30 -12.14 9.04 -7.06
CA LEU A 30 -11.82 8.30 -8.26
C LEU A 30 -12.23 6.88 -7.94
N ASP A 31 -13.32 6.43 -8.55
CA ASP A 31 -13.63 5.00 -8.56
C ASP A 31 -12.41 4.35 -9.23
N PRO A 32 -11.63 3.53 -8.49
CA PRO A 32 -10.52 2.82 -9.11
C PRO A 32 -11.12 2.03 -10.26
N GLU A 33 -10.56 2.18 -11.46
CA GLU A 33 -11.00 1.37 -12.60
C GLU A 33 -10.92 -0.09 -12.14
N PRO A 34 -12.05 -0.78 -12.11
CA PRO A 34 -12.13 -2.18 -11.77
C PRO A 34 -10.98 -3.02 -12.32
N ALA A 35 -10.06 -3.49 -11.46
CA ALA A 35 -9.25 -4.66 -11.83
C ALA A 35 -10.15 -5.87 -12.18
N TRP A 36 -11.42 -5.86 -11.74
CA TRP A 36 -12.48 -6.81 -12.10
C TRP A 36 -13.07 -6.61 -13.51
N ALA A 37 -12.67 -5.59 -14.27
CA ALA A 37 -12.98 -5.50 -15.71
C ALA A 37 -12.37 -6.69 -16.48
N PHE A 38 -11.37 -7.38 -15.92
CA PHE A 38 -10.89 -8.67 -16.39
C PHE A 38 -11.86 -9.79 -15.99
N GLN A 39 -12.86 -10.03 -16.83
CA GLN A 39 -13.95 -11.01 -16.60
C GLN A 39 -13.59 -12.46 -16.99
N GLY A 40 -12.33 -12.72 -17.38
CA GLY A 40 -11.93 -13.99 -17.97
C GLY A 40 -10.88 -14.76 -17.15
N PRO A 41 -10.81 -16.10 -17.30
CA PRO A 41 -9.70 -16.87 -16.76
C PRO A 41 -8.36 -16.37 -17.36
N VAL A 42 -7.38 -16.11 -16.49
CA VAL A 42 -6.03 -15.70 -16.93
C VAL A 42 -5.30 -16.90 -17.51
N SER A 43 -4.82 -16.75 -18.74
CA SER A 43 -4.04 -17.79 -19.40
C SER A 43 -2.75 -18.08 -18.61
N PRO A 44 -2.22 -19.30 -18.61
CA PRO A 44 -0.94 -19.59 -17.94
C PRO A 44 0.20 -18.67 -18.40
N SER A 45 0.18 -18.25 -19.67
CA SER A 45 1.16 -17.35 -20.27
C SER A 45 1.12 -15.93 -19.71
N ASP A 46 -0.03 -15.50 -19.19
CA ASP A 46 -0.27 -14.15 -18.67
C ASP A 46 -0.16 -14.10 -17.14
N ARG A 47 0.15 -15.22 -16.47
CA ARG A 47 0.33 -15.25 -15.02
C ARG A 47 1.63 -14.59 -14.60
N VAL A 48 1.55 -13.68 -13.63
CA VAL A 48 2.71 -13.05 -13.02
C VAL A 48 3.02 -13.75 -11.71
N ARG A 49 4.14 -14.47 -11.67
CA ARG A 49 4.65 -15.13 -10.47
C ARG A 49 5.78 -14.28 -9.89
N PHE A 50 5.64 -13.86 -8.64
CA PHE A 50 6.63 -13.01 -7.98
C PHE A 50 7.02 -13.57 -6.61
N GLY A 51 8.18 -13.12 -6.11
CA GLY A 51 8.61 -13.36 -4.73
C GLY A 51 8.71 -12.04 -3.97
N MET A 52 8.50 -12.09 -2.66
CA MET A 52 8.56 -10.90 -1.80
C MET A 52 9.70 -11.02 -0.78
N ILE A 53 10.46 -9.93 -0.59
CA ILE A 53 11.46 -9.81 0.47
C ILE A 53 11.05 -8.67 1.40
N GLY A 54 10.79 -9.00 2.66
CA GLY A 54 10.28 -8.09 3.67
C GLY A 54 8.77 -7.91 3.62
N VAL A 55 8.04 -8.65 4.46
CA VAL A 55 6.57 -8.59 4.61
C VAL A 55 6.20 -7.82 5.88
N GLY A 56 6.92 -6.72 6.11
CA GLY A 56 6.75 -5.84 7.28
C GLY A 56 5.53 -4.91 7.15
N MET A 57 5.62 -3.74 7.80
CA MET A 57 4.50 -2.79 7.85
C MET A 57 3.97 -2.36 6.47
N GLN A 58 4.86 -2.12 5.50
CA GLN A 58 4.44 -1.82 4.12
C GLN A 58 4.26 -3.09 3.28
N GLY A 59 5.19 -4.05 3.42
CA GLY A 59 5.17 -5.29 2.64
C GLY A 59 3.89 -6.09 2.80
N SER A 60 3.34 -6.18 4.01
CA SER A 60 2.06 -6.88 4.28
C SER A 60 0.87 -6.27 3.52
N GLY A 61 0.75 -4.94 3.49
CA GLY A 61 -0.29 -4.27 2.73
C GLY A 61 -0.11 -4.46 1.22
N LEU A 62 1.13 -4.36 0.73
CA LEU A 62 1.44 -4.59 -0.68
C LEU A 62 1.15 -6.03 -1.09
N LEU A 63 1.51 -7.01 -0.25
CA LEU A 63 1.26 -8.43 -0.50
C LEU A 63 -0.24 -8.71 -0.59
N ALA A 64 -1.01 -8.23 0.39
CA ALA A 64 -2.46 -8.38 0.43
C ALA A 64 -3.12 -7.83 -0.84
N SER A 65 -2.77 -6.61 -1.26
CA SER A 65 -3.33 -6.04 -2.50
C SER A 65 -2.85 -6.77 -3.76
N SER A 66 -1.61 -7.28 -3.78
CA SER A 66 -1.05 -7.93 -4.96
C SER A 66 -1.73 -9.27 -5.27
N ILE A 67 -1.99 -10.09 -4.24
CA ILE A 67 -2.59 -11.43 -4.41
C ILE A 67 -4.09 -11.39 -4.75
N GLU A 68 -4.74 -10.24 -4.57
CA GLU A 68 -6.13 -10.02 -5.01
C GLU A 68 -6.24 -9.75 -6.53
N LEU A 69 -5.12 -9.46 -7.20
CA LEU A 69 -5.12 -9.17 -8.64
C LEU A 69 -5.28 -10.45 -9.47
N PRO A 70 -6.13 -10.45 -10.51
CA PRO A 70 -6.28 -11.59 -11.41
C PRO A 70 -4.93 -12.03 -12.02
N GLY A 71 -4.61 -13.31 -11.90
CA GLY A 71 -3.42 -13.88 -12.55
C GLY A 71 -2.10 -13.63 -11.82
N VAL A 72 -2.13 -13.00 -10.65
CA VAL A 72 -0.95 -12.77 -9.83
C VAL A 72 -0.81 -13.89 -8.78
N GLU A 73 0.40 -14.37 -8.59
CA GLU A 73 0.74 -15.40 -7.60
C GLU A 73 2.05 -15.03 -6.89
N CYS A 74 2.00 -14.90 -5.56
CA CYS A 74 3.21 -14.86 -4.75
C CYS A 74 3.70 -16.30 -4.55
N VAL A 75 4.89 -16.64 -5.04
CA VAL A 75 5.42 -18.02 -4.98
C VAL A 75 6.37 -18.25 -3.80
N ALA A 76 6.85 -17.17 -3.19
CA ALA A 76 7.74 -17.23 -2.04
C ALA A 76 7.79 -15.88 -1.31
N ALA A 77 7.99 -15.93 0.00
CA ALA A 77 8.36 -14.78 0.80
C ALA A 77 9.60 -15.06 1.67
N ALA A 78 10.38 -14.01 1.91
CA ALA A 78 11.49 -14.01 2.83
C ALA A 78 11.37 -12.81 3.79
N ASP A 79 11.50 -13.05 5.08
CA ASP A 79 11.51 -12.02 6.13
C ASP A 79 12.41 -12.48 7.30
N LEU A 80 12.87 -11.57 8.15
CA LEU A 80 13.61 -11.92 9.37
C LEU A 80 12.70 -12.50 10.46
N TYR A 81 11.40 -12.26 10.36
CA TYR A 81 10.39 -12.78 11.29
C TYR A 81 9.63 -13.94 10.63
N ASP A 82 9.87 -15.17 11.11
CA ASP A 82 9.27 -16.39 10.54
C ASP A 82 7.74 -16.34 10.45
N GLY A 83 7.08 -15.70 11.42
CA GLY A 83 5.61 -15.52 11.43
C GLY A 83 5.07 -14.71 10.26
N ARG A 84 5.92 -14.09 9.44
CA ARG A 84 5.53 -13.32 8.25
C ARG A 84 5.70 -14.10 6.95
N HIS A 85 6.35 -15.27 6.98
CA HIS A 85 6.48 -16.12 5.80
C HIS A 85 5.14 -16.77 5.44
N THR A 86 4.25 -16.96 6.41
CA THR A 86 2.90 -17.55 6.21
C THR A 86 1.88 -16.59 5.62
N LEU A 87 2.26 -15.34 5.36
CA LEU A 87 1.38 -14.34 4.75
C LEU A 87 1.41 -14.41 3.21
N ALA A 88 2.34 -15.17 2.64
CA ALA A 88 2.52 -15.38 1.20
C ALA A 88 1.96 -16.73 0.76
#